data_AF-A0A937MZE3-F1
#
_entry.id   AF-A0A937MZE3-F1
#
_cell.length_a   1.000
_cell.length_b   1.000
_cell.length_c   1.000
_cell.angle_alpha   90.00
_cell.angle_beta   90.00
_cell.angle_gamma   90.00
#
_symmetry.space_group_name_H-M   'P 1'
#
loop_
_entity.id
_entity.type
_entity.pdbx_description
1 polymer ?
#
loop_
_entity_poly.entity_id
_entity_poly.type
_entity_poly.pdbx_seq_one_letter_code
_entity_poly.pdbx_strand_id
1 'polypeptide(L)'
;MNLVGIASKAGVRSACMLNLIYAGEGSVRLAKRIGTSSKNITKFIEGTVSPGIAAAIGTNREHAQDLRDKIGREGAIGLIIGLACGMDRSKD
;
A
#
# COMPACT_ATOMS: atom_id res chain seq x y z
N MET A 1 18.93 0.46 -4.58
CA MET A 1 18.15 -0.15 -3.48
C MET A 1 17.56 -1.47 -4.01
N ASN A 2 17.64 -2.58 -3.29
CA ASN A 2 17.09 -3.88 -3.73
C ASN A 2 15.78 -4.20 -3.00
N LEU A 3 15.06 -5.25 -3.42
CA LEU A 3 13.76 -5.64 -2.84
C LEU A 3 13.84 -5.88 -1.32
N VAL A 4 14.94 -6.45 -0.84
CA VAL A 4 15.18 -6.69 0.59
C VAL A 4 15.25 -5.36 1.36
N GLY A 5 15.95 -4.37 0.82
CA GLY A 5 16.03 -3.03 1.39
C GLY A 5 14.68 -2.32 1.44
N ILE A 6 13.90 -2.42 0.37
CA ILE A 6 12.54 -1.86 0.29
C ILE A 6 11.62 -2.53 1.33
N ALA A 7 11.62 -3.86 1.39
CA ALA A 7 10.84 -4.62 2.36
C ALA A 7 11.21 -4.24 3.80
N SER A 8 12.51 -4.13 4.09
CA SER A 8 13.00 -3.69 5.40
C SER A 8 12.54 -2.27 5.77
N LYS A 9 12.63 -1.31 4.84
CA LYS A 9 12.15 0.06 5.04
C LYS A 9 10.63 0.12 5.26
N ALA A 10 9.88 -0.71 4.54
CA ALA A 10 8.44 -0.88 4.74
C ALA A 10 8.07 -1.69 5.99
N GLY A 11 9.04 -2.25 6.72
CA GLY A 11 8.81 -3.04 7.94
C GLY A 11 8.23 -4.43 7.71
N VAL A 12 8.44 -5.02 6.52
CA VAL A 12 7.89 -6.32 6.13
C VAL A 12 8.97 -7.27 5.60
N ARG A 13 8.60 -8.54 5.40
CA ARG A 13 9.46 -9.53 4.75
C ARG A 13 9.38 -9.38 3.23
N SER A 14 10.45 -9.74 2.52
CA SER A 14 10.47 -9.72 1.05
C SER A 14 9.34 -10.53 0.43
N ALA A 15 8.95 -11.66 1.02
CA ALA A 15 7.80 -12.46 0.57
C ALA A 15 6.49 -11.66 0.53
N CYS A 16 6.25 -10.78 1.51
CA CYS A 16 5.06 -9.91 1.49
C CYS A 16 5.10 -8.92 0.32
N MET A 17 6.30 -8.43 -0.04
CA MET A 17 6.46 -7.54 -1.20
C MET A 17 6.31 -8.29 -2.52
N LEU A 18 6.82 -9.53 -2.61
CA LEU A 18 6.64 -10.38 -3.79
C LEU A 18 5.15 -10.65 -4.03
N ASN A 19 4.39 -11.00 -2.99
CA ASN A 19 2.95 -11.20 -3.11
C ASN A 19 2.22 -9.92 -3.54
N LEU A 20 2.61 -8.77 -2.98
CA LEU A 20 2.04 -7.49 -3.38
C LEU A 20 2.29 -7.19 -4.87
N ILE A 21 3.52 -7.37 -5.34
CA ILE A 21 3.94 -7.04 -6.70
C ILE A 21 3.31 -8.00 -7.71
N TYR A 22 3.47 -9.31 -7.50
CA TYR A 22 3.07 -10.32 -8.48
C TYR A 22 1.60 -10.71 -8.37
N ALA A 23 1.08 -10.87 -7.15
CA ALA A 23 -0.31 -11.31 -6.94
C ALA A 23 -1.26 -10.14 -6.64
N GLY A 24 -0.76 -8.95 -6.31
CA GLY A 24 -1.62 -7.83 -5.89
C GLY A 24 -2.18 -8.01 -4.47
N GLU A 25 -1.58 -8.89 -3.67
CA GLU A 25 -2.11 -9.27 -2.37
C GLU A 25 -1.54 -8.41 -1.24
N GLY A 26 -2.43 -7.71 -0.53
CA GLY A 26 -2.10 -7.04 0.71
C GLY A 26 -1.77 -8.03 1.83
N SER A 27 -0.75 -7.73 2.63
CA SER A 27 -0.45 -8.49 3.85
C SER A 27 -0.92 -7.77 5.11
N VAL A 28 -1.18 -8.52 6.18
CA VAL A 28 -1.54 -7.94 7.50
C VAL A 28 -0.47 -6.97 8.01
N ARG A 29 0.81 -7.24 7.73
CA ARG A 29 1.91 -6.36 8.15
C ARG A 29 1.93 -5.04 7.38
N LEU A 30 1.72 -5.07 6.05
CA LEU A 30 1.56 -3.86 5.25
C LEU A 30 0.34 -3.04 5.70
N ALA A 31 -0.77 -3.73 5.94
CA ALA A 31 -2.00 -3.11 6.42
C ALA A 31 -1.80 -2.37 7.75
N LYS A 32 -1.16 -3.01 8.73
CA LYS A 32 -0.80 -2.38 10.01
C LYS A 32 0.14 -1.19 9.81
N ARG A 33 1.11 -1.30 8.90
CA ARG A 33 2.05 -0.22 8.60
C ARG A 33 1.34 1.01 8.03
N ILE A 34 0.36 0.79 7.16
CA ILE A 34 -0.37 1.84 6.43
C ILE A 34 -1.56 2.39 7.23
N GLY A 35 -2.01 1.68 8.27
CA GLY A 35 -3.20 2.06 9.04
C GLY A 35 -4.52 1.66 8.34
N THR A 36 -4.53 0.52 7.65
CA THR A 36 -5.70 -0.02 6.94
C THR A 36 -5.81 -1.54 7.12
N SER A 37 -6.59 -2.24 6.29
CA SER A 37 -6.70 -3.70 6.26
C SER A 37 -6.03 -4.30 5.02
N SER A 38 -5.62 -5.57 5.09
CA SER A 38 -5.04 -6.29 3.94
C SER A 38 -6.03 -6.35 2.78
N LYS A 39 -7.31 -6.60 3.07
CA LYS A 39 -8.40 -6.59 2.09
C LYS A 39 -8.53 -5.25 1.38
N ASN A 40 -8.38 -4.14 2.11
CA ASN A 40 -8.44 -2.80 1.52
C ASN A 40 -7.24 -2.54 0.59
N ILE A 41 -6.05 -3.04 0.92
CA ILE A 41 -4.88 -2.97 0.04
C ILE A 41 -5.11 -3.77 -1.23
N THR A 42 -5.56 -5.03 -1.11
CA THR A 42 -5.86 -5.88 -2.27
C THR A 42 -6.91 -5.22 -3.17
N LYS A 43 -8.03 -4.75 -2.59
CA LYS A 43 -9.07 -4.03 -3.34
C LYS A 43 -8.54 -2.77 -4.03
N PHE A 44 -7.66 -2.02 -3.37
CA PHE A 44 -7.04 -0.85 -3.98
C PHE A 44 -6.25 -1.26 -5.21
N ILE A 45 -5.46 -2.33 -5.15
CA ILE A 45 -4.71 -2.85 -6.30
C ILE A 45 -5.65 -3.37 -7.40
N GLU A 46 -6.80 -3.95 -7.04
CA GLU A 46 -7.87 -4.36 -7.96
C GLU A 46 -8.66 -3.19 -8.57
N GLY A 47 -8.51 -1.97 -8.05
CA GLY A 47 -9.11 -0.76 -8.62
C GLY A 47 -10.21 -0.11 -7.78
N THR A 48 -10.46 -0.58 -6.56
CA THR A 48 -11.48 0.00 -5.67
C THR A 48 -10.86 0.64 -4.44
N VAL A 49 -11.16 1.92 -4.21
CA VAL A 49 -10.73 2.64 -3.02
C VAL A 49 -11.71 2.43 -1.86
N SER A 50 -11.15 2.09 -0.70
CA SER A 50 -11.87 2.07 0.58
C SER A 50 -11.63 3.37 1.37
N PRO A 51 -12.50 3.72 2.33
CA PRO A 51 -12.26 4.87 3.22
C PRO A 51 -10.91 4.80 3.95
N GLY A 52 -10.47 3.62 4.37
CA GLY A 52 -9.18 3.44 5.03
C GLY A 52 -7.97 3.71 4.12
N ILE A 53 -8.08 3.41 2.83
CA ILE A 53 -7.04 3.75 1.85
C ILE A 53 -7.03 5.26 1.58
N ALA A 54 -8.21 5.87 1.41
CA ALA A 54 -8.31 7.32 1.22
C ALA A 54 -7.69 8.10 2.40
N ALA A 55 -7.98 7.66 3.63
CA ALA A 55 -7.39 8.22 4.84
C ALA A 55 -5.85 8.05 4.86
N ALA A 56 -5.34 6.88 4.48
CA ALA A 56 -3.89 6.63 4.42
C ALA A 56 -3.17 7.48 3.36
N ILE A 57 -3.86 7.82 2.25
CA ILE A 57 -3.36 8.74 1.23
C ILE A 57 -3.48 10.21 1.70
N GLY A 58 -4.35 10.49 2.68
CA GLY A 58 -4.59 11.84 3.20
C GLY A 58 -5.61 12.64 2.39
N THR A 59 -6.58 11.97 1.76
CA THR A 59 -7.62 12.62 0.95
C THR A 59 -8.98 11.93 1.11
N ASN A 60 -10.01 12.41 0.41
CA ASN A 60 -11.33 11.80 0.38
C ASN A 60 -11.38 10.62 -0.62
N ARG A 61 -12.45 9.81 -0.55
CA ARG A 61 -12.60 8.61 -1.37
C ARG A 61 -12.65 8.92 -2.88
N GLU A 62 -13.30 10.01 -3.27
CA GLU A 62 -13.52 10.36 -4.68
C GLU A 62 -12.19 10.74 -5.36
N HIS A 63 -11.39 11.61 -4.72
CA HIS A 63 -10.08 11.98 -5.23
C HIS A 63 -9.09 10.80 -5.23
N ALA A 64 -9.13 9.96 -4.19
CA ALA A 64 -8.32 8.75 -4.17
C ALA A 64 -8.73 7.76 -5.27
N GLN A 65 -10.02 7.66 -5.58
CA GLN A 65 -10.53 6.80 -6.67
C GLN A 65 -10.08 7.35 -8.03
N ASP A 66 -10.22 8.65 -8.28
CA ASP A 66 -9.72 9.30 -9.50
C ASP A 66 -8.21 9.08 -9.69
N LEU A 67 -7.42 9.24 -8.62
CA LEU A 67 -6.00 8.90 -8.63
C LEU A 67 -5.78 7.42 -8.98
N ARG A 68 -6.52 6.51 -8.33
CA ARG A 68 -6.40 5.07 -8.57
C ARG A 68 -6.67 4.74 -10.04
N ASP A 69 -7.71 5.30 -10.62
CA ASP A 69 -8.12 5.03 -11.99
C ASP A 69 -7.05 5.51 -12.98
N LYS A 70 -6.42 6.66 -12.71
CA LYS A 70 -5.32 7.22 -13.53
C LYS A 70 -4.02 6.41 -13.45
N ILE A 71 -3.64 5.92 -12.28
CA ILE A 71 -2.33 5.27 -12.08
C ILE A 71 -2.33 3.77 -12.40
N GLY A 72 -3.51 3.15 -12.52
CA GLY A 72 -3.62 1.72 -12.79
C GLY A 72 -3.09 0.82 -11.67
N ARG A 73 -3.00 -0.49 -11.96
CA ARG A 73 -2.55 -1.51 -10.98
C ARG A 73 -1.11 -1.26 -10.51
N GLU A 74 -0.19 -1.05 -11.45
CA GLU A 74 1.23 -0.89 -11.15
C GLU A 74 1.51 0.38 -10.35
N GLY A 75 0.84 1.49 -10.69
CA GLY A 75 0.92 2.71 -9.91
C GLY A 75 0.32 2.54 -8.51
N ALA A 76 -0.77 1.78 -8.37
CA ALA A 76 -1.34 1.46 -7.05
C ALA A 76 -0.36 0.66 -6.18
N ILE A 77 0.33 -0.34 -6.74
CA ILE A 77 1.38 -1.09 -6.04
C ILE A 77 2.50 -0.15 -5.62
N GLY A 78 2.97 0.71 -6.53
CA GLY A 78 3.99 1.72 -6.24
C GLY A 78 3.59 2.66 -5.11
N LEU A 79 2.34 3.13 -5.09
CA LEU A 79 1.81 3.98 -4.04
C LEU A 79 1.76 3.27 -2.68
N ILE A 80 1.31 2.01 -2.63
CA ILE A 80 1.30 1.21 -1.39
C ILE A 80 2.71 1.03 -0.83
N ILE A 81 3.70 0.75 -1.70
CA ILE A 81 5.11 0.65 -1.31
C ILE A 81 5.61 2.02 -0.80
N GLY A 82 5.28 3.10 -1.50
CA GLY A 82 5.63 4.46 -1.13
C GLY A 82 5.10 4.84 0.26
N LEU A 83 3.81 4.60 0.51
CA LEU A 83 3.17 4.81 1.81
C LEU A 83 3.86 3.99 2.91
N ALA A 84 4.07 2.69 2.70
CA ALA A 84 4.68 1.83 3.71
C ALA A 84 6.12 2.24 4.07
N CYS A 85 6.88 2.75 3.09
CA CYS A 85 8.25 3.24 3.27
C CYS A 85 8.30 4.66 3.85
N GLY A 86 7.36 5.53 3.48
CA GLY A 86 7.32 6.94 3.84
C GLY A 86 6.68 7.22 5.20
N MET A 87 5.89 6.29 5.74
CA MET A 87 5.40 6.39 7.11
C MET A 87 6.56 6.18 8.06
N ASP A 88 7.07 7.28 8.63
CA ASP A 88 8.11 7.21 9.65
C ASP A 88 7.67 6.32 10.81
N ARG A 89 8.64 5.62 11.40
CA ARG A 89 8.43 5.03 12.72
C ARG A 89 8.28 6.22 13.67
N SER A 90 7.06 6.70 13.91
CA SER A 90 6.78 7.42 15.14
C SER A 90 7.30 6.53 16.25
N LYS A 91 8.43 6.96 16.82
CA LYS A 91 9.04 6.36 17.99
C LYS A 91 8.04 6.61 19.11
N ASP A 92 7.32 5.58 19.50
CA ASP A 92 6.94 5.43 20.91
C ASP A 92 8.17 4.92 21.66
#